data_AF-A0A3D5AV42-F1
#
_entry.id   AF-A0A3D5AV42-F1
#
_cell.length_a   1.000
_cell.length_b   1.000
_cell.length_c   1.000
_cell.angle_alpha   90.00
_cell.angle_beta   90.00
_cell.angle_gamma   90.00
#
_symmetry.space_group_name_H-M   'P 1'
#
loop_
_entity.id
_entity.type
_entity.pdbx_description
1 polymer ?
#
loop_
_entity_poly.entity_id
_entity_poly.type
_entity_poly.pdbx_seq_one_letter_code
_entity_poly.pdbx_strand_id
1 'polypeptide(L)'
;MLLALLWEPTPTPSPSPTPTPAQPVVEVKIVTETVTIPFERIVREDPSMAEGTRVTSVKGKTGKKTTVFEIALTDGKQTGKRLIFEAVTSAPVAEQVVIGTGRSTGCDPNYAGACVPIAFDVDCLGGRGNGPAYVQGPVVVIGWDIYGLDGDDDGIGCE
;
A
#
# COMPACT_ATOMS: atom_id res chain seq x y z
N MET A 1 75.57 86.10 14.92
CA MET A 1 74.51 85.18 15.39
C MET A 1 73.34 85.29 14.43
N LEU A 2 73.22 84.35 13.49
CA LEU A 2 71.95 83.95 12.86
C LEU A 2 72.21 82.61 12.14
N LEU A 3 71.65 81.55 12.71
CA LEU A 3 71.66 80.19 12.16
C LEU A 3 70.76 80.14 10.92
N ALA A 4 71.29 79.67 9.78
CA ALA A 4 70.47 79.24 8.65
C ALA A 4 70.18 77.74 8.82
N LEU A 5 68.92 77.42 9.13
CA LEU A 5 68.39 76.06 9.25
C LEU A 5 68.32 75.40 7.87
N LEU A 6 69.04 74.29 7.69
CA LEU A 6 68.85 73.37 6.56
C LEU A 6 67.57 72.55 6.82
N TRP A 7 66.59 72.63 5.91
CA TRP A 7 65.41 71.77 5.91
C TRP A 7 65.68 70.54 5.05
N GLU A 8 65.30 69.35 5.52
CA GLU A 8 65.32 68.11 4.73
C GLU A 8 63.91 67.88 4.15
N PRO A 9 63.75 67.55 2.86
CA PRO A 9 62.44 67.23 2.30
C PRO A 9 61.92 65.93 2.91
N THR A 10 60.69 65.96 3.43
CA THR A 10 59.99 64.79 3.96
C THR A 10 59.79 63.71 2.88
N PRO A 11 59.99 62.42 3.19
CA PRO A 11 59.64 61.34 2.26
C PRO A 11 58.11 61.30 2.09
N THR A 12 57.65 61.41 0.84
CA THR A 12 56.23 61.30 0.49
C THR A 12 55.68 59.95 0.94
N PRO A 13 54.53 59.88 1.64
CA PRO A 13 53.92 58.58 1.96
C PRO A 13 53.53 57.88 0.66
N SER A 14 54.09 56.68 0.45
CA SER A 14 53.68 55.77 -0.63
C SER A 14 52.18 55.43 -0.48
N PRO A 15 51.36 55.45 -1.54
CA PRO A 15 49.96 55.10 -1.44
C PRO A 15 49.81 53.64 -0.99
N SER A 16 49.12 53.44 0.14
CA SER A 16 48.71 52.11 0.60
C SER A 16 47.75 51.49 -0.43
N PRO A 17 47.90 50.21 -0.82
CA PRO A 17 47.00 49.60 -1.79
C PRO A 17 45.55 49.63 -1.24
N THR A 18 44.64 50.21 -2.03
CA THR A 18 43.19 50.15 -1.73
C THR A 18 42.73 48.69 -1.75
N PRO A 19 42.03 48.18 -0.72
CA PRO A 19 41.51 46.82 -0.76
C PRO A 19 40.51 46.70 -1.91
N THR A 20 40.82 45.84 -2.88
CA THR A 20 39.87 45.46 -3.94
C THR A 20 38.62 44.87 -3.29
N PRO A 21 37.40 45.34 -3.63
CA PRO A 21 36.18 44.72 -3.13
C PRO A 21 36.19 43.23 -3.45
N ALA A 22 36.06 42.37 -2.44
CA ALA A 22 35.96 40.94 -2.65
C ALA A 22 34.70 40.66 -3.50
N GLN A 23 34.86 39.95 -4.61
CA GLN A 23 33.71 39.50 -5.40
C GLN A 23 32.91 38.49 -4.58
N PRO A 24 31.57 38.51 -4.66
CA PRO A 24 30.73 37.57 -3.91
C PRO A 24 31.01 36.14 -4.37
N VAL A 25 31.15 35.22 -3.43
CA VAL A 25 31.42 33.81 -3.76
C VAL A 25 30.11 33.14 -4.13
N VAL A 26 30.02 32.66 -5.38
CA VAL A 26 28.86 31.91 -5.88
C VAL A 26 29.20 30.42 -5.91
N GLU A 27 28.41 29.62 -5.19
CA GLU A 27 28.55 28.16 -5.12
C GLU A 27 27.26 27.49 -5.64
N VAL A 28 27.41 26.39 -6.38
CA VAL A 28 26.28 25.58 -6.87
C VAL A 28 26.32 24.21 -6.20
N LYS A 29 25.21 23.81 -5.55
CA LYS A 29 25.07 22.51 -4.90
C LYS A 29 23.96 21.69 -5.56
N ILE A 30 24.23 20.40 -5.78
CA ILE A 30 23.22 19.44 -6.21
C ILE A 30 22.64 18.74 -4.99
N VAL A 31 21.35 18.92 -4.75
CA VAL A 31 20.63 18.33 -3.63
C VAL A 31 19.61 17.33 -4.16
N THR A 32 19.64 16.12 -3.63
CA THR A 32 18.67 15.07 -3.95
C THR A 32 17.68 14.93 -2.81
N GLU A 33 16.40 15.16 -3.11
CA GLU A 33 15.28 14.94 -2.20
C GLU A 33 14.53 13.67 -2.63
N THR A 34 14.11 12.85 -1.66
CA THR A 34 13.30 11.65 -1.91
C THR A 34 11.99 11.75 -1.14
N VAL A 35 10.88 11.59 -1.85
CA VAL A 35 9.53 11.58 -1.29
C VAL A 35 8.93 10.18 -1.45
N THR A 36 8.38 9.65 -0.37
CA THR A 36 7.68 8.35 -0.39
C THR A 36 6.35 8.48 -1.12
N ILE A 37 6.06 7.55 -2.03
CA ILE A 37 4.77 7.47 -2.71
C ILE A 37 3.94 6.39 -1.98
N PRO A 38 2.78 6.71 -1.40
CA PRO A 38 1.93 5.71 -0.75
C PRO A 38 1.44 4.68 -1.77
N PHE A 39 1.14 3.47 -1.30
CA PHE A 39 0.49 2.47 -2.13
C PHE A 39 -1.03 2.55 -1.98
N GLU A 40 -1.73 2.15 -3.04
CA GLU A 40 -3.18 1.97 -3.02
C GLU A 40 -3.57 0.61 -2.47
N ARG A 41 -4.81 0.49 -1.97
CA ARG A 41 -5.41 -0.79 -1.59
C ARG A 41 -6.49 -1.15 -2.59
N ILE A 42 -6.39 -2.34 -3.17
CA ILE A 42 -7.39 -2.93 -4.05
C ILE A 42 -8.10 -4.03 -3.27
N VAL A 43 -9.43 -4.01 -3.28
CA VAL A 43 -10.26 -5.04 -2.67
C VAL A 43 -10.87 -5.89 -3.79
N ARG A 44 -10.80 -7.21 -3.65
CA ARG A 44 -11.51 -8.18 -4.50
C ARG A 44 -12.38 -9.07 -3.62
N GLU A 45 -13.54 -9.41 -4.14
CA GLU A 45 -14.46 -10.37 -3.52
C GLU A 45 -14.17 -11.77 -4.04
N ASP A 46 -14.29 -12.76 -3.16
CA ASP A 46 -14.13 -14.17 -3.49
C ASP A 46 -15.26 -15.01 -2.87
N PRO A 47 -16.18 -15.57 -3.69
CA PRO A 47 -17.29 -16.37 -3.20
C PRO A 47 -16.87 -17.77 -2.73
N SER A 48 -15.63 -18.19 -2.97
CA SER A 48 -15.09 -19.45 -2.42
C SER A 48 -14.58 -19.29 -0.99
N MET A 49 -14.30 -18.06 -0.55
CA MET A 49 -13.89 -17.76 0.81
C MET A 49 -15.12 -17.44 1.68
N ALA A 50 -15.14 -17.96 2.90
CA ALA A 50 -16.26 -17.77 3.83
C ALA A 50 -16.58 -16.27 4.05
N GLU A 51 -17.87 -15.95 4.10
CA GLU A 51 -18.39 -14.60 4.28
C GLU A 51 -17.73 -13.91 5.49
N GLY A 52 -17.26 -12.68 5.29
CA GLY A 52 -16.63 -11.87 6.35
C GLY A 52 -15.15 -12.18 6.61
N THR A 53 -14.58 -13.21 5.98
CA THR A 53 -13.13 -13.45 6.03
C THR A 53 -12.39 -12.40 5.21
N ARG A 54 -11.15 -12.09 5.62
CA ARG A 54 -10.30 -11.12 4.93
C ARG A 54 -8.86 -11.59 4.91
N VAL A 55 -8.26 -11.63 3.72
CA VAL A 55 -6.87 -12.03 3.53
C VAL A 55 -6.14 -11.02 2.66
N THR A 56 -4.95 -10.62 3.08
CA THR A 56 -4.04 -9.84 2.22
C THR A 56 -3.32 -10.80 1.28
N SER A 57 -3.76 -10.85 0.02
CA SER A 57 -3.17 -11.69 -1.02
C SER A 57 -1.85 -11.13 -1.56
N VAL A 58 -1.73 -9.79 -1.62
CA VAL A 58 -0.48 -9.11 -2.00
C VAL A 58 -0.20 -8.00 -1.01
N LYS A 59 0.99 -8.01 -0.40
CA LYS A 59 1.40 -6.93 0.51
C LYS A 59 1.79 -5.69 -0.28
N GLY A 60 1.20 -4.55 0.07
CA GLY A 60 1.55 -3.26 -0.53
C GLY A 60 2.95 -2.80 -0.19
N LYS A 61 3.59 -2.08 -1.11
CA LYS A 61 4.91 -1.47 -0.93
C LYS A 61 4.88 -0.04 -1.42
N THR A 62 5.42 0.88 -0.64
CA THR A 62 5.52 2.29 -1.02
C THR A 62 6.54 2.48 -2.15
N GLY A 63 6.23 3.39 -3.07
CA GLY A 63 7.16 3.85 -4.09
C GLY A 63 8.07 4.99 -3.60
N LYS A 64 8.90 5.50 -4.48
CA LYS A 64 9.80 6.63 -4.25
C LYS A 64 9.79 7.56 -5.46
N LYS A 65 9.60 8.85 -5.19
CA LYS A 65 9.82 9.96 -6.12
C LYS A 65 11.14 10.62 -5.74
N THR A 66 12.03 10.80 -6.71
CA THR A 66 13.31 11.46 -6.53
C THR A 66 13.30 12.78 -7.29
N THR A 67 13.67 13.84 -6.59
CA THR A 67 13.72 15.19 -7.12
C THR A 67 15.11 15.75 -6.89
N VAL A 68 15.78 16.18 -7.95
CA VAL A 68 17.13 16.76 -7.89
C VAL A 68 17.05 18.25 -8.16
N PHE A 69 17.59 19.02 -7.23
CA PHE A 69 17.65 20.46 -7.28
C PHE A 69 19.08 20.95 -7.42
N GLU A 70 19.26 21.98 -8.21
CA GLU A 70 20.44 22.82 -8.23
C GLU A 70 20.17 24.04 -7.32
N ILE A 71 20.95 24.17 -6.26
CA ILE A 71 20.86 25.26 -5.27
C ILE A 71 22.02 26.21 -5.52
N ALA A 72 21.71 27.47 -5.82
CA ALA A 72 22.69 28.54 -5.90
C ALA A 72 22.85 29.16 -4.51
N LEU A 73 24.09 29.29 -4.04
CA LEU A 73 24.44 29.97 -2.82
C LEU A 73 25.33 31.17 -3.13
N THR A 74 25.07 32.28 -2.46
CA THR A 74 25.94 33.46 -2.48
C THR A 74 26.33 33.77 -1.05
N ASP A 75 27.63 33.77 -0.77
CA ASP A 75 28.20 33.93 0.58
C ASP A 75 27.56 32.96 1.60
N GLY A 76 27.37 31.71 1.17
CA GLY A 76 26.78 30.63 1.97
C GLY A 76 25.26 30.71 2.17
N LYS A 77 24.57 31.73 1.64
CA LYS A 77 23.10 31.85 1.69
C LYS A 77 22.48 31.39 0.40
N GLN A 78 21.42 30.58 0.47
CA GLN A 78 20.67 30.17 -0.71
C GLN A 78 20.05 31.38 -1.40
N THR A 79 20.44 31.62 -2.66
CA THR A 79 19.92 32.68 -3.53
C THR A 79 19.05 32.14 -4.67
N GLY A 80 19.09 30.83 -4.93
CA GLY A 80 18.23 30.18 -5.91
C GLY A 80 18.03 28.69 -5.67
N LYS A 81 16.89 28.16 -6.14
CA LYS A 81 16.59 26.73 -6.22
C LYS A 81 15.96 26.44 -7.57
N ARG A 82 16.59 25.58 -8.36
CA ARG A 82 16.14 25.17 -9.69
C ARG A 82 15.94 23.67 -9.73
N LEU A 83 14.75 23.22 -10.13
CA LEU A 83 14.50 21.81 -10.40
C LEU A 83 15.24 21.40 -11.67
N ILE A 84 16.05 20.34 -11.59
CA ILE A 84 16.80 19.84 -12.75
C ILE A 84 16.39 18.42 -13.17
N PHE A 85 15.86 17.62 -12.24
CA PHE A 85 15.37 16.29 -12.54
C PHE A 85 14.26 15.90 -11.57
N GLU A 86 13.24 15.22 -12.09
CA GLU A 86 12.19 14.63 -11.28
C GLU A 86 11.73 13.32 -11.92
N ALA A 87 11.72 12.24 -11.14
CA ALA A 87 11.21 10.96 -11.61
C ALA A 87 10.69 10.10 -10.46
N VAL A 88 9.76 9.20 -10.79
CA VAL A 88 9.44 8.06 -9.93
C VAL A 88 10.54 7.02 -10.10
N THR A 89 11.38 6.85 -9.08
CA THR A 89 12.52 5.91 -9.09
C THR A 89 12.13 4.52 -8.60
N SER A 90 11.00 4.39 -7.90
CA SER A 90 10.37 3.12 -7.57
C SER A 90 8.85 3.29 -7.57
N ALA A 91 8.13 2.49 -8.35
CA ALA A 91 6.68 2.53 -8.37
C ALA A 91 6.10 1.89 -7.09
N PRO A 92 5.03 2.43 -6.51
CA PRO A 92 4.32 1.74 -5.43
C PRO A 92 3.70 0.44 -5.95
N VAL A 93 3.69 -0.59 -5.11
CA VAL A 93 2.97 -1.85 -5.35
C VAL A 93 1.68 -1.81 -4.54
N ALA A 94 0.53 -1.92 -5.20
CA ALA A 94 -0.76 -1.92 -4.54
C ALA A 94 -0.92 -3.12 -3.59
N GLU A 95 -1.53 -2.89 -2.42
CA GLU A 95 -1.95 -3.97 -1.52
C GLU A 95 -3.22 -4.60 -2.07
N GLN A 96 -3.24 -5.93 -2.22
CA GLN A 96 -4.44 -6.65 -2.62
C GLN A 96 -5.02 -7.38 -1.42
N VAL A 97 -6.29 -7.07 -1.15
CA VAL A 97 -7.07 -7.68 -0.09
C VAL A 97 -8.21 -8.45 -0.75
N VAL A 98 -8.34 -9.72 -0.41
CA VAL A 98 -9.49 -10.54 -0.77
C VAL A 98 -10.44 -10.59 0.41
N ILE A 99 -11.72 -10.32 0.17
CA ILE A 99 -12.80 -10.49 1.14
C ILE A 99 -13.67 -11.67 0.72
N GLY A 100 -13.96 -12.55 1.66
CA GLY A 100 -14.83 -13.69 1.42
C GLY A 100 -16.29 -13.25 1.36
N THR A 101 -16.98 -13.68 0.31
CA THR A 101 -18.42 -13.49 0.09
C THR A 101 -19.17 -14.81 0.00
N GLY A 102 -18.46 -15.93 0.18
CA GLY A 102 -19.00 -17.27 0.21
C GLY A 102 -19.89 -17.49 1.41
N ARG A 103 -21.20 -17.44 1.19
CA ARG A 103 -22.17 -17.83 2.22
C ARG A 103 -22.09 -19.34 2.36
N SER A 104 -21.70 -19.86 3.53
CA SER A 104 -22.13 -21.21 3.85
C SER A 104 -23.65 -21.12 3.98
N THR A 105 -24.37 -21.78 3.09
CA THR A 105 -25.83 -21.75 3.11
C THR A 105 -26.40 -22.46 4.35
N GLY A 106 -25.52 -22.99 5.22
CA GLY A 106 -25.88 -23.90 6.31
C GLY A 106 -26.32 -25.27 5.80
N CYS A 107 -26.24 -25.50 4.49
CA CYS A 107 -26.64 -26.72 3.84
C CYS A 107 -25.44 -27.66 3.68
N ASP A 108 -25.67 -28.95 3.86
CA ASP A 108 -24.69 -29.99 3.66
C ASP A 108 -24.35 -30.13 2.16
N PRO A 109 -23.04 -30.11 1.80
CA PRO A 109 -22.61 -30.11 0.40
C PRO A 109 -22.85 -31.44 -0.33
N ASN A 110 -23.25 -32.53 0.36
CA ASN A 110 -23.58 -33.78 -0.30
C ASN A 110 -24.99 -33.78 -0.93
N TYR A 111 -25.79 -32.74 -0.68
CA TYR A 111 -27.16 -32.64 -1.18
C TYR A 111 -27.40 -31.32 -1.90
N ALA A 112 -28.27 -31.35 -2.92
CA ALA A 112 -28.74 -30.20 -3.68
C ALA A 112 -30.27 -30.15 -3.73
N GLY A 113 -30.82 -29.10 -4.34
CA GLY A 113 -32.26 -28.86 -4.38
C GLY A 113 -32.73 -28.17 -3.11
N ALA A 114 -33.16 -28.94 -2.11
CA ALA A 114 -33.49 -28.41 -0.79
C ALA A 114 -32.26 -28.30 0.13
N CYS A 115 -32.28 -27.33 1.04
CA CYS A 115 -31.19 -27.12 2.00
C CYS A 115 -31.24 -28.20 3.09
N VAL A 116 -30.35 -29.18 3.02
CA VAL A 116 -30.17 -30.18 4.08
C VAL A 116 -29.32 -29.56 5.19
N PRO A 117 -29.83 -29.31 6.40
CA PRO A 117 -29.05 -28.69 7.47
C PRO A 117 -27.86 -29.57 7.88
N ILE A 118 -26.72 -28.95 8.23
CA ILE A 118 -25.56 -29.68 8.75
C ILE A 118 -25.82 -30.08 10.21
N ALA A 119 -26.20 -31.34 10.45
CA ALA A 119 -26.46 -31.90 11.78
C ALA A 119 -25.81 -33.29 11.95
N PHE A 120 -25.90 -33.89 13.14
CA PHE A 120 -25.47 -35.28 13.35
C PHE A 120 -26.40 -36.28 12.64
N ASP A 121 -27.68 -35.94 12.57
CA ASP A 121 -28.75 -36.76 11.99
C ASP A 121 -29.81 -35.82 11.42
N VAL A 122 -30.27 -36.10 10.20
CA VAL A 122 -31.25 -35.31 9.47
C VAL A 122 -32.27 -36.26 8.88
N ASP A 123 -33.54 -35.97 9.13
CA ASP A 123 -34.65 -36.78 8.63
C ASP A 123 -35.50 -36.05 7.60
N CYS A 124 -36.27 -36.80 6.82
CA CYS A 124 -37.31 -36.23 5.96
C CYS A 124 -38.47 -35.66 6.79
N LEU A 125 -38.86 -34.42 6.50
CA LEU A 125 -39.98 -33.75 7.16
C LEU A 125 -41.29 -34.52 6.90
N GLY A 126 -41.98 -34.93 7.97
CA GLY A 126 -43.21 -35.74 7.88
C GLY A 126 -42.96 -37.26 7.88
N GLY A 127 -41.69 -37.69 7.94
CA GLY A 127 -41.29 -39.08 8.13
C GLY A 127 -41.39 -39.56 9.59
N ARG A 128 -40.91 -40.79 9.84
CA ARG A 128 -40.83 -41.42 11.18
C ARG A 128 -39.56 -41.07 11.96
N GLY A 129 -38.83 -40.06 11.49
CA GLY A 129 -37.53 -39.64 12.01
C GLY A 129 -37.51 -39.32 13.50
N ASN A 130 -36.35 -39.47 14.11
CA ASN A 130 -36.07 -39.16 15.51
C ASN A 130 -34.90 -38.18 15.67
N GLY A 131 -34.37 -37.70 14.56
CA GLY A 131 -33.24 -36.79 14.48
C GLY A 131 -33.57 -35.38 14.97
N PRO A 132 -32.54 -34.61 15.33
CA PRO A 132 -32.67 -33.24 15.80
C PRO A 132 -33.01 -32.24 14.69
N ALA A 133 -32.90 -32.63 13.42
CA ALA A 133 -33.09 -31.77 12.26
C ALA A 133 -33.91 -32.47 11.17
N TYR A 134 -34.66 -31.69 10.38
CA TYR A 134 -35.51 -32.19 9.32
C TYR A 134 -35.33 -31.35 8.05
N VAL A 135 -35.44 -31.98 6.87
CA VAL A 135 -35.45 -31.31 5.57
C VAL A 135 -36.77 -31.58 4.84
N GLN A 136 -37.30 -30.56 4.17
CA GLN A 136 -38.44 -30.72 3.28
C GLN A 136 -37.95 -31.07 1.88
N GLY A 137 -38.24 -32.29 1.43
CA GLY A 137 -37.82 -32.80 0.12
C GLY A 137 -38.60 -32.21 -1.07
N PRO A 138 -38.19 -32.55 -2.30
CA PRO A 138 -37.12 -33.51 -2.61
C PRO A 138 -35.71 -32.93 -2.43
N VAL A 139 -34.77 -33.75 -1.99
CA VAL A 139 -33.32 -33.47 -1.98
C VAL A 139 -32.64 -34.31 -3.05
N VAL A 140 -31.60 -33.77 -3.70
CA VAL A 140 -30.83 -34.52 -4.70
C VAL A 140 -29.49 -34.89 -4.08
N VAL A 141 -29.14 -36.17 -4.06
CA VAL A 141 -27.83 -36.63 -3.57
C VAL A 141 -26.77 -36.37 -4.64
N ILE A 142 -25.85 -35.44 -4.37
CA ILE A 142 -24.75 -35.08 -5.28
C ILE A 142 -23.37 -35.60 -4.83
N GLY A 143 -23.28 -36.05 -3.58
CA GLY A 143 -22.07 -36.61 -2.98
C GLY A 143 -22.34 -37.98 -2.37
N TRP A 144 -22.31 -38.04 -1.03
CA TRP A 144 -22.61 -39.24 -0.26
C TRP A 144 -23.91 -39.05 0.52
N ASP A 145 -24.81 -40.05 0.51
CA ASP A 145 -25.99 -40.05 1.37
C ASP A 145 -25.62 -40.38 2.82
N ILE A 146 -25.01 -39.40 3.50
CA ILE A 146 -24.53 -39.52 4.87
C ILE A 146 -25.65 -39.60 5.92
N TYR A 147 -26.88 -39.23 5.55
CA TYR A 147 -28.04 -39.18 6.44
C TYR A 147 -29.08 -40.27 6.09
N GLY A 148 -28.91 -40.98 4.98
CA GLY A 148 -29.85 -42.03 4.57
C GLY A 148 -31.18 -41.46 4.10
N LEU A 149 -31.17 -40.29 3.45
CA LEU A 149 -32.38 -39.62 2.96
C LEU A 149 -32.92 -40.26 1.67
N ASP A 150 -32.06 -40.93 0.92
CA ASP A 150 -32.34 -41.65 -0.33
C ASP A 150 -32.26 -43.16 -0.05
N GLY A 151 -33.37 -43.70 0.49
CA GLY A 151 -33.40 -45.07 0.99
C GLY A 151 -33.40 -46.15 -0.10
N ASP A 152 -33.69 -45.79 -1.35
CA ASP A 152 -33.72 -46.68 -2.51
C ASP A 152 -32.57 -46.43 -3.51
N ASP A 153 -31.64 -45.54 -3.16
CA ASP A 153 -30.38 -45.25 -3.87
C ASP A 153 -30.61 -44.79 -5.33
N ASP A 154 -31.67 -44.01 -5.58
CA ASP A 154 -32.02 -43.54 -6.92
C ASP A 154 -31.47 -42.13 -7.25
N GLY A 155 -30.90 -41.46 -6.25
CA GLY A 155 -30.34 -40.12 -6.31
C GLY A 155 -31.27 -39.03 -5.76
N ILE A 156 -32.50 -39.36 -5.36
CA ILE A 156 -33.50 -38.42 -4.86
C ILE A 156 -33.98 -38.86 -3.47
N GLY A 157 -33.72 -38.03 -2.46
CA GLY A 157 -34.17 -38.28 -1.10
C GLY A 157 -35.43 -37.51 -0.71
N CYS A 158 -36.12 -38.02 0.31
CA CYS A 158 -37.32 -37.41 0.90
C CYS A 158 -38.47 -37.14 -0.08
N GLU A 159 -38.77 -38.12 -0.93
CA GLU A 159 -39.95 -38.12 -1.80
C GLU A 159 -41.28 -38.39 -1.07
#